data_AF-A0A6A4A4Q8-F1
#
_entry.id   AF-A0A6A4A4Q8-F1
#
_cell.length_a   1.000
_cell.length_b   1.000
_cell.length_c   1.000
_cell.angle_alpha   90.00
_cell.angle_beta   90.00
_cell.angle_gamma   90.00
#
_symmetry.space_group_name_H-M   'P 1'
#
loop_
_entity.id
_entity.type
_entity.pdbx_description
1 polymer ?
#
loop_
_entity_poly.entity_id
_entity_poly.type
_entity_poly.pdbx_seq_one_letter_code
_entity_poly.pdbx_strand_id
1 'polypeptide(L)'
;KSPEQPEQELSPQFVEGFAQGMDLKSEKEEQPKLEMSEYKLKEVSGELQPEPFLVENPNRFVLFPIQEHDVWQMYKKAEASFWTAEELDLVHDLKDWANLTDNERFFIKHVLAFFAASDGIVNENLAMNFSNEVQVPEARCFYGFQIAIENIHSEVYSLLIDTYIKDATEKDHLLRAIDT
;
A
#
# COMPACT_ATOMS: atom_id res chain seq x y z
N LYS A 1 -1.05 18.02 33.00
CA LYS A 1 0.21 18.39 32.33
C LYS A 1 0.63 17.16 31.52
N SER A 2 0.28 17.12 30.24
CA SER A 2 0.75 16.06 29.33
C SER A 2 2.25 16.25 29.07
N PRO A 3 3.03 15.18 28.92
CA PRO A 3 4.39 15.30 28.42
C PRO A 3 4.35 15.59 26.92
N GLU A 4 4.97 16.69 26.49
CA GLU A 4 5.26 16.99 25.09
C GLU A 4 6.20 15.90 24.54
N GLN A 5 5.79 15.25 23.45
CA GLN A 5 6.69 14.40 22.67
C GLN A 5 7.66 15.29 21.89
N PRO A 6 8.95 14.93 21.78
CA PRO A 6 9.89 15.71 21.00
C PRO A 6 9.58 15.56 19.50
N GLU A 7 9.25 16.66 18.85
CA GLU A 7 9.21 16.75 17.38
C GLU A 7 10.61 16.40 16.85
N GLN A 8 10.75 15.26 16.17
CA GLN A 8 11.93 14.95 15.39
C GLN A 8 11.87 15.78 14.10
N GLU A 9 12.46 16.98 14.13
CA GLU A 9 12.74 17.72 12.90
C GLU A 9 13.68 16.90 12.02
N LEU A 10 13.19 16.49 10.85
CA LEU A 10 14.00 15.88 9.80
C LEU A 10 15.11 16.86 9.39
N SER A 11 16.33 16.33 9.20
CA SER A 11 17.48 17.17 8.90
C SER A 11 17.28 17.93 7.57
N PRO A 12 17.79 19.18 7.43
CA PRO A 12 17.69 19.95 6.19
C PRO A 12 18.25 19.20 4.96
N GLN A 13 19.22 18.32 5.17
CA GLN A 13 19.78 17.44 4.13
C GLN A 13 18.79 16.38 3.64
N PHE A 14 17.88 15.92 4.50
CA PHE A 14 16.81 14.98 4.13
C PHE A 14 15.75 15.66 3.26
N VAL A 15 15.44 16.93 3.56
CA VAL A 15 14.50 17.76 2.80
C VAL A 15 15.09 18.20 1.45
N GLU A 16 16.38 18.56 1.42
CA GLU A 16 17.08 18.94 0.18
C GLU A 16 17.29 17.74 -0.77
N GLY A 17 17.55 16.55 -0.24
CA GLY A 17 17.62 15.32 -1.04
C GLY A 17 16.28 14.97 -1.70
N PHE A 18 15.17 15.24 -1.01
CA PHE A 18 13.81 15.04 -1.55
C PHE A 18 13.48 16.07 -2.64
N ALA A 19 13.92 17.34 -2.47
CA ALA A 19 13.69 18.41 -3.44
C ALA A 19 14.57 18.32 -4.70
N GLN A 20 15.79 17.78 -4.60
CA GLN A 20 16.70 17.63 -5.75
C GLN A 20 16.30 16.49 -6.70
N GLY A 21 15.42 15.57 -6.29
CA GLY A 21 14.79 14.58 -7.17
C GLY A 21 13.62 15.14 -7.99
N MET A 22 13.21 16.40 -7.76
CA MET A 22 12.04 17.03 -8.39
C MET A 22 12.40 18.13 -9.41
N ASP A 23 13.56 18.04 -10.08
CA ASP A 23 13.80 18.83 -11.29
C ASP A 23 12.97 18.25 -12.45
N LEU A 24 11.67 18.55 -12.43
CA LEU A 24 10.71 18.29 -13.49
C LEU A 24 11.06 19.15 -14.71
N LYS A 25 12.11 18.75 -15.43
CA LYS A 25 12.20 19.07 -16.85
C LYS A 25 11.05 18.33 -17.53
N SER A 26 10.13 19.12 -18.05
CA SER A 26 8.99 18.69 -18.85
C SER A 26 9.46 18.06 -20.16
N GLU A 27 10.01 16.86 -20.10
CA GLU A 27 9.99 15.94 -21.21
C GLU A 27 8.62 15.27 -21.14
N LYS A 28 7.76 15.56 -22.12
CA LYS A 28 6.54 14.78 -22.32
C LYS A 28 6.98 13.38 -22.74
N GLU A 29 7.36 12.56 -21.77
CA GLU A 29 7.35 11.12 -21.96
C GLU A 29 5.92 10.76 -22.31
N GLU A 30 5.73 10.30 -23.53
CA GLU A 30 4.47 9.77 -24.03
C GLU A 30 4.16 8.56 -23.13
N GLN A 31 3.29 8.74 -22.15
CA GLN A 31 2.86 7.64 -21.28
C GLN A 31 2.49 6.46 -22.18
N PRO A 32 3.03 5.25 -21.92
CA PRO A 32 2.71 4.09 -22.75
C PRO A 32 1.19 3.96 -22.77
N LYS A 33 0.58 4.05 -23.96
CA LYS A 33 -0.85 3.79 -24.12
C LYS A 33 -1.09 2.36 -23.66
N LEU A 34 -1.69 2.21 -22.48
CA LEU A 34 -2.14 0.92 -21.97
C LEU A 34 -3.00 0.27 -23.06
N GLU A 35 -2.56 -0.88 -23.56
CA GLU A 35 -3.33 -1.64 -24.54
C GLU A 35 -4.66 -2.04 -23.91
N MET A 36 -5.75 -1.79 -24.63
CA MET A 36 -7.07 -2.19 -24.17
C MET A 36 -7.16 -3.70 -24.07
N SER A 37 -7.71 -4.20 -22.96
CA SER A 37 -7.94 -5.63 -22.79
C SER A 37 -8.92 -6.17 -23.84
N GLU A 38 -8.85 -7.47 -24.13
CA GLU A 38 -9.78 -8.17 -25.03
C GLU A 38 -11.24 -7.91 -24.65
N TYR A 39 -11.54 -7.88 -23.34
CA TYR A 39 -12.87 -7.61 -22.82
C TYR A 39 -13.32 -6.18 -23.14
N LYS A 40 -12.44 -5.19 -22.96
CA LYS A 40 -12.78 -3.80 -23.25
C LYS A 40 -12.99 -3.57 -24.76
N LEU A 41 -12.25 -4.28 -25.62
CA LEU A 41 -12.47 -4.26 -27.06
C LEU A 41 -13.86 -4.84 -27.42
N LYS A 42 -14.25 -5.96 -26.81
CA LYS A 42 -15.59 -6.55 -27.01
C LYS A 42 -16.72 -5.63 -26.53
N GLU A 43 -16.54 -4.95 -25.40
CA GLU A 43 -17.49 -3.94 -24.91
C GLU A 43 -17.64 -2.78 -25.93
N VAL A 44 -16.53 -2.22 -26.41
CA VAL A 44 -16.55 -1.10 -27.37
C VAL A 44 -17.11 -1.51 -28.74
N SER A 45 -16.90 -2.76 -29.15
CA SER A 45 -17.49 -3.33 -30.37
C SER A 45 -19.00 -3.61 -30.27
N GLY A 46 -19.58 -3.54 -29.06
CA GLY A 46 -20.98 -3.85 -28.78
C GLY A 46 -21.30 -5.34 -28.61
N GLU A 47 -20.27 -6.20 -28.56
CA GLU A 47 -20.43 -7.63 -28.30
C GLU A 47 -20.75 -7.93 -26.82
N LEU A 48 -20.31 -7.06 -25.90
CA LEU A 48 -20.59 -7.14 -24.47
C LEU A 48 -21.32 -5.90 -23.98
N GLN A 49 -22.15 -6.07 -22.96
CA GLN A 49 -22.76 -4.93 -22.26
C GLN A 49 -21.70 -4.19 -21.41
N PRO A 50 -21.86 -2.88 -21.19
CA PRO A 50 -20.94 -2.13 -20.35
C PRO A 50 -20.87 -2.69 -18.93
N GLU A 51 -19.65 -2.82 -18.41
CA GLU A 51 -19.42 -3.34 -17.06
C GLU A 51 -19.95 -2.36 -16.00
N PRO A 52 -20.95 -2.73 -15.18
CA PRO A 52 -21.65 -1.78 -14.31
C PRO A 52 -20.74 -1.02 -13.34
N PHE A 53 -19.62 -1.64 -12.94
CA PHE A 53 -18.67 -1.07 -11.99
C PHE A 53 -17.68 -0.07 -12.63
N LEU A 54 -17.57 -0.07 -13.96
CA LEU A 54 -16.62 0.74 -14.72
C LEU A 54 -17.30 1.86 -15.52
N VAL A 55 -18.63 1.86 -15.60
CA VAL A 55 -19.40 2.92 -16.25
C VAL A 55 -19.35 4.19 -15.39
N GLU A 56 -19.01 5.31 -16.02
CA GLU A 56 -18.98 6.61 -15.36
C GLU A 56 -20.34 6.93 -14.72
N ASN A 57 -20.30 7.37 -13.45
CA ASN A 57 -21.49 7.75 -12.71
C ASN A 57 -21.39 9.20 -12.22
N PRO A 58 -21.49 10.20 -13.12
CA PRO A 58 -21.28 11.61 -12.79
C PRO A 58 -22.32 12.17 -11.81
N ASN A 59 -23.43 11.45 -11.58
CA ASN A 59 -24.50 11.90 -10.69
C ASN A 59 -24.37 11.36 -9.26
N ARG A 60 -23.36 10.53 -8.97
CA ARG A 60 -23.21 9.84 -7.68
C ARG A 60 -21.90 10.17 -6.98
N PHE A 61 -21.68 11.46 -6.74
CA PHE A 61 -20.61 11.96 -5.85
C PHE A 61 -20.93 11.78 -4.35
N VAL A 62 -22.19 11.49 -4.02
CA VAL A 62 -22.64 11.24 -2.65
C VAL A 62 -22.86 9.75 -2.43
N LEU A 63 -22.46 9.26 -1.26
CA LEU A 63 -22.51 7.84 -0.92
C LEU A 63 -23.95 7.33 -0.81
N PHE A 64 -24.85 8.10 -0.21
CA PHE A 64 -26.24 7.69 0.00
C PHE A 64 -27.15 8.07 -1.17
N PRO A 65 -28.16 7.24 -1.48
CA PRO A 65 -28.46 5.93 -0.88
C PRO A 65 -27.46 4.84 -1.32
N ILE A 66 -27.23 3.85 -0.45
CA ILE A 66 -26.40 2.67 -0.77
C ILE A 66 -27.12 1.85 -1.84
N GLN A 67 -26.38 1.45 -2.88
CA GLN A 67 -26.87 0.65 -3.99
C GLN A 67 -26.27 -0.76 -3.90
N GLU A 68 -24.94 -0.85 -3.77
CA GLU A 68 -24.21 -2.12 -3.67
C GLU A 68 -24.04 -2.52 -2.20
N HIS A 69 -25.06 -3.20 -1.67
CA HIS A 69 -25.15 -3.51 -0.25
C HIS A 69 -24.12 -4.55 0.20
N ASP A 70 -23.82 -5.54 -0.64
CA ASP A 70 -22.82 -6.58 -0.40
C ASP A 70 -21.41 -5.98 -0.33
N VAL A 71 -21.05 -5.11 -1.27
CA VAL A 71 -19.78 -4.36 -1.28
C VAL A 71 -19.69 -3.47 -0.04
N TRP A 72 -20.78 -2.77 0.30
CA TRP A 72 -20.84 -1.95 1.51
C TRP A 72 -20.63 -2.78 2.79
N GLN A 73 -21.21 -3.98 2.88
CA GLN A 73 -20.97 -4.88 4.00
C GLN A 73 -19.51 -5.35 4.08
N MET A 74 -18.84 -5.57 2.94
CA MET A 74 -17.41 -5.87 2.95
C MET A 74 -16.59 -4.69 3.48
N TYR A 75 -16.92 -3.47 3.04
CA TYR A 75 -16.26 -2.28 3.57
C TYR A 75 -16.44 -2.14 5.08
N LYS A 76 -17.67 -2.35 5.58
CA LYS A 76 -17.93 -2.31 7.02
C LYS A 76 -17.22 -3.40 7.81
N LYS A 77 -17.01 -4.58 7.23
CA LYS A 77 -16.17 -5.63 7.83
C LYS A 77 -14.70 -5.22 7.89
N ALA A 78 -14.19 -4.62 6.81
CA ALA A 78 -12.82 -4.11 6.78
C ALA A 78 -12.62 -2.99 7.81
N GLU A 79 -13.53 -2.02 7.86
CA GLU A 79 -13.52 -0.92 8.83
C GLU A 79 -13.57 -1.43 10.28
N ALA A 80 -14.41 -2.43 10.55
CA ALA A 80 -14.50 -3.06 11.88
C ALA A 80 -13.25 -3.87 12.27
N SER A 81 -12.34 -4.12 11.33
CA SER A 81 -11.09 -4.85 11.53
C SER A 81 -9.87 -3.91 11.54
N PHE A 82 -10.08 -2.61 11.72
CA PHE A 82 -9.00 -1.63 11.84
C PHE A 82 -8.07 -1.97 13.03
N TRP A 83 -6.78 -1.77 12.82
CA TRP A 83 -5.72 -1.89 13.82
C TRP A 83 -4.57 -0.96 13.45
N THR A 84 -3.70 -0.62 14.41
CA THR A 84 -2.47 0.16 14.16
C THR A 84 -1.20 -0.59 14.53
N ALA A 85 -0.06 -0.17 13.96
CA ALA A 85 1.23 -0.82 14.20
C ALA A 85 1.63 -0.85 15.67
N GLU A 86 1.24 0.16 16.44
CA GLU A 86 1.52 0.29 17.88
C GLU A 86 0.77 -0.74 18.75
N GLU A 87 -0.26 -1.40 18.20
CA GLU A 87 -0.96 -2.48 18.91
C GLU A 87 -0.13 -3.77 18.99
N LEU A 88 0.97 -3.88 18.24
CA LEU A 88 1.88 -5.03 18.30
C LEU A 88 2.90 -4.88 19.44
N ASP A 89 2.86 -5.82 20.38
CA ASP A 89 3.87 -5.96 21.42
C ASP A 89 5.02 -6.86 20.92
N LEU A 90 6.19 -6.25 20.66
CA LEU A 90 7.41 -6.93 20.20
C LEU A 90 8.46 -7.12 21.31
N VAL A 91 8.11 -6.86 22.59
CA VAL A 91 9.09 -6.87 23.70
C VAL A 91 9.76 -8.23 23.88
N HIS A 92 9.03 -9.32 23.62
CA HIS A 92 9.54 -10.68 23.81
C HIS A 92 10.24 -11.25 22.58
N ASP A 93 9.95 -10.74 21.39
CA ASP A 93 10.41 -11.28 20.12
C ASP A 93 11.93 -11.23 19.96
N LEU A 94 12.60 -10.21 20.52
CA LEU A 94 14.07 -10.13 20.49
C LEU A 94 14.74 -11.31 21.20
N LYS A 95 14.10 -11.83 22.26
CA LYS A 95 14.61 -13.00 22.98
C LYS A 95 14.47 -14.25 22.13
N ASP A 96 13.33 -14.42 21.48
CA ASP A 96 13.07 -15.59 20.62
C ASP A 96 13.94 -15.55 19.37
N TRP A 97 14.11 -14.37 18.76
CA TRP A 97 15.01 -14.13 17.63
C TRP A 97 16.45 -14.58 17.91
N ALA A 98 16.95 -14.31 19.12
CA ALA A 98 18.28 -14.73 19.56
C ALA A 98 18.40 -16.26 19.72
N ASN A 99 17.31 -16.97 20.00
CA ASN A 99 17.28 -18.42 20.19
C ASN A 99 17.12 -19.21 18.88
N LEU A 100 16.80 -18.54 17.77
CA LEU A 100 16.68 -19.18 16.45
C LEU A 100 18.03 -19.65 15.91
N THR A 101 17.98 -20.61 14.99
CA THR A 101 19.12 -21.00 14.16
C THR A 101 19.39 -19.97 13.05
N ASP A 102 20.58 -20.00 12.47
CA ASP A 102 20.92 -19.12 11.34
C ASP A 102 20.01 -19.35 10.13
N ASN A 103 19.59 -20.60 9.88
CA ASN A 103 18.69 -20.94 8.79
C ASN A 103 17.28 -20.38 9.00
N GLU A 104 16.76 -20.43 10.23
CA GLU A 104 15.45 -19.85 10.56
C GLU A 104 15.48 -18.32 10.45
N ARG A 105 16.54 -17.67 10.95
CA ARG A 105 16.72 -16.22 10.78
C ARG A 105 16.84 -15.84 9.31
N PHE A 106 17.63 -16.58 8.54
CA PHE A 106 17.79 -16.35 7.11
C PHE A 106 16.44 -16.40 6.39
N PHE A 107 15.64 -17.44 6.66
CA PHE A 107 14.30 -17.59 6.09
C PHE A 107 13.39 -16.42 6.45
N ILE A 108 13.28 -16.08 7.74
CA ILE A 108 12.39 -15.00 8.21
C ILE A 108 12.80 -13.64 7.62
N LYS A 109 14.11 -13.33 7.56
CA LYS A 109 14.60 -12.07 6.96
C LYS A 109 14.13 -11.90 5.53
N HIS A 110 14.25 -12.94 4.71
CA HIS A 110 13.88 -12.87 3.29
C HIS A 110 12.36 -12.81 3.09
N VAL A 111 11.59 -13.51 3.94
CA VAL A 111 10.13 -13.40 3.92
C VAL A 111 9.68 -11.98 4.30
N LEU A 112 10.27 -11.39 5.34
CA LEU A 112 9.95 -10.00 5.73
C LEU A 112 10.34 -9.00 4.64
N ALA A 113 11.51 -9.16 4.02
CA ALA A 113 11.95 -8.31 2.92
C ALA A 113 11.00 -8.39 1.72
N PHE A 114 10.54 -9.59 1.36
CA PHE A 114 9.55 -9.78 0.31
C PHE A 114 8.23 -9.06 0.62
N PHE A 115 7.73 -9.17 1.85
CA PHE A 115 6.46 -8.53 2.22
C PHE A 115 6.56 -7.00 2.29
N ALA A 116 7.64 -6.46 2.88
CA ALA A 116 7.87 -5.01 2.93
C ALA A 116 7.89 -4.38 1.52
N ALA A 117 8.44 -5.12 0.55
CA ALA A 117 8.45 -4.76 -0.85
C ALA A 117 7.08 -4.89 -1.55
N SER A 118 6.39 -6.02 -1.33
CA SER A 118 5.16 -6.35 -2.07
C SER A 118 4.02 -5.39 -1.77
N ASP A 119 3.90 -4.92 -0.53
CA ASP A 119 2.78 -4.05 -0.12
C ASP A 119 2.82 -2.71 -0.86
N GLY A 120 4.01 -2.17 -1.14
CA GLY A 120 4.17 -0.97 -1.97
C GLY A 120 3.65 -1.16 -3.40
N ILE A 121 3.94 -2.31 -4.03
CA ILE A 121 3.48 -2.66 -5.39
C ILE A 121 1.96 -2.82 -5.41
N VAL A 122 1.40 -3.50 -4.41
CA VAL A 122 -0.06 -3.67 -4.27
C VAL A 122 -0.74 -2.31 -4.13
N ASN A 123 -0.18 -1.43 -3.31
CA ASN A 123 -0.72 -0.10 -3.07
C ASN A 123 -0.69 0.77 -4.32
N GLU A 124 0.39 0.72 -5.10
CA GLU A 124 0.49 1.44 -6.38
C GLU A 124 -0.61 0.98 -7.35
N ASN A 125 -0.84 -0.33 -7.47
CA ASN A 125 -1.92 -0.84 -8.30
C ASN A 125 -3.32 -0.43 -7.79
N LEU A 126 -3.54 -0.46 -6.47
CA LEU A 126 -4.82 -0.03 -5.88
C LEU A 126 -5.09 1.44 -6.17
N ALA A 127 -4.11 2.32 -5.93
CA ALA A 127 -4.27 3.76 -6.06
C ALA A 127 -4.29 4.25 -7.51
N MET A 128 -3.44 3.68 -8.37
CA MET A 128 -3.29 4.13 -9.76
C MET A 128 -4.27 3.46 -10.71
N ASN A 129 -4.68 2.21 -10.44
CA ASN A 129 -5.57 1.46 -11.33
C ASN A 129 -6.94 1.26 -10.69
N PHE A 130 -7.08 0.37 -9.70
CA PHE A 130 -8.41 -0.08 -9.25
C PHE A 130 -9.29 1.03 -8.68
N SER A 131 -8.77 1.92 -7.84
CA SER A 131 -9.56 3.02 -7.28
C SER A 131 -9.95 4.08 -8.33
N ASN A 132 -9.18 4.19 -9.40
CA ASN A 132 -9.45 5.11 -10.51
C ASN A 132 -10.47 4.55 -11.50
N GLU A 133 -10.34 3.27 -11.88
CA GLU A 133 -11.21 2.61 -12.85
C GLU A 133 -12.60 2.34 -12.30
N VAL A 134 -12.71 1.86 -11.05
CA VAL A 134 -14.00 1.52 -10.45
C VAL A 134 -14.76 2.79 -10.08
N GLN A 135 -15.99 2.90 -10.57
CA GLN A 135 -16.84 4.09 -10.43
C GLN A 135 -17.83 4.00 -9.27
N VAL A 136 -18.04 2.81 -8.71
CA VAL A 136 -18.99 2.57 -7.60
C VAL A 136 -18.44 3.15 -6.29
N PRO A 137 -19.12 4.11 -5.64
CA PRO A 137 -18.73 4.70 -4.36
C PRO A 137 -18.42 3.70 -3.24
N GLU A 138 -19.22 2.66 -3.06
CA GLU A 138 -19.02 1.64 -2.02
C GLU A 138 -17.72 0.86 -2.21
N ALA A 139 -17.38 0.54 -3.47
CA ALA A 139 -16.12 -0.11 -3.81
C ALA A 139 -14.93 0.84 -3.63
N ARG A 140 -15.09 2.12 -3.97
CA ARG A 140 -14.07 3.15 -3.69
C ARG A 140 -13.82 3.32 -2.19
N CYS A 141 -14.86 3.27 -1.36
CA CYS A 141 -14.70 3.25 0.10
C CYS A 141 -13.91 2.01 0.55
N PHE A 142 -14.22 0.84 0.00
CA PHE A 142 -13.46 -0.40 0.28
C PHE A 142 -11.99 -0.26 -0.09
N TYR A 143 -11.67 0.13 -1.33
CA TYR A 143 -10.29 0.27 -1.78
C TYR A 143 -9.53 1.37 -1.05
N GLY A 144 -10.18 2.50 -0.73
CA GLY A 144 -9.56 3.55 0.09
C GLY A 144 -9.15 3.03 1.48
N PHE A 145 -9.98 2.17 2.08
CA PHE A 145 -9.64 1.53 3.35
C PHE A 145 -8.56 0.46 3.19
N GLN A 146 -8.60 -0.31 2.11
CA GLN A 146 -7.55 -1.29 1.81
C GLN A 146 -6.18 -0.59 1.66
N ILE A 147 -6.10 0.50 0.90
CA ILE A 147 -4.89 1.33 0.78
C ILE A 147 -4.36 1.76 2.15
N ALA A 148 -5.25 2.21 3.04
CA ALA A 148 -4.86 2.59 4.40
C ALA A 148 -4.29 1.41 5.20
N ILE A 149 -4.89 0.22 5.08
CA ILE A 149 -4.40 -1.00 5.74
C ILE A 149 -3.08 -1.50 5.15
N GLU A 150 -2.89 -1.45 3.82
CA GLU A 150 -1.61 -1.85 3.20
C GLU A 150 -0.45 -0.92 3.62
N ASN A 151 -0.73 0.36 3.91
CA ASN A 151 0.26 1.25 4.52
C ASN A 151 0.65 0.79 5.93
N ILE A 152 -0.32 0.35 6.74
CA ILE A 152 -0.07 -0.17 8.09
C ILE A 152 0.70 -1.50 8.01
N HIS A 153 0.39 -2.36 7.04
CA HIS A 153 1.17 -3.57 6.77
C HIS A 153 2.63 -3.23 6.45
N SER A 154 2.84 -2.27 5.53
CA SER A 154 4.18 -1.80 5.14
C SER A 154 4.97 -1.27 6.34
N GLU A 155 4.32 -0.48 7.21
CA GLU A 155 4.90 0.04 8.45
C GLU A 155 5.32 -1.09 9.40
N VAL A 156 4.44 -2.08 9.60
CA VAL A 156 4.68 -3.21 10.51
C VAL A 156 5.84 -4.08 10.02
N TYR A 157 5.90 -4.41 8.73
CA TYR A 157 7.04 -5.16 8.21
C TYR A 157 8.35 -4.38 8.34
N SER A 158 8.32 -3.06 8.12
CA SER A 158 9.47 -2.19 8.33
C SER A 158 9.92 -2.17 9.81
N LEU A 159 8.97 -2.09 10.75
CA LEU A 159 9.22 -2.15 12.18
C LEU A 159 9.82 -3.50 12.62
N LEU A 160 9.31 -4.60 12.09
CA LEU A 160 9.84 -5.95 12.35
C LEU A 160 11.28 -6.08 11.84
N ILE A 161 11.55 -5.59 10.62
CA ILE A 161 12.90 -5.55 10.05
C ILE A 161 13.83 -4.71 10.94
N ASP A 162 13.41 -3.51 11.36
CA ASP A 162 14.19 -2.63 12.24
C ASP A 162 14.47 -3.27 13.61
N THR A 163 13.48 -3.99 14.14
CA THR A 163 13.56 -4.68 15.43
C THR A 163 14.57 -5.83 15.36
N TYR A 164 14.48 -6.70 14.36
CA TYR A 164 15.27 -7.95 14.30
C TYR A 164 16.67 -7.78 13.70
N ILE A 165 16.83 -6.86 12.74
CA ILE A 165 18.09 -6.67 12.01
C ILE A 165 18.79 -5.42 12.52
N LYS A 166 19.85 -5.63 13.31
CA LYS A 166 20.66 -4.54 13.89
C LYS A 166 21.75 -4.02 12.96
N ASP A 167 22.19 -4.84 12.00
CA ASP A 167 23.18 -4.41 11.01
C ASP A 167 22.53 -3.48 9.98
N ALA A 168 23.05 -2.27 9.84
CA ALA A 168 22.50 -1.25 8.95
C ALA A 168 22.69 -1.62 7.47
N THR A 169 23.79 -2.31 7.13
CA THR A 169 24.06 -2.74 5.76
C THR A 169 23.13 -3.86 5.33
N GLU A 170 22.92 -4.87 6.18
CA GLU A 170 21.94 -5.93 5.94
C GLU A 170 20.51 -5.38 5.83
N LYS A 171 20.14 -4.41 6.67
CA LYS A 171 18.84 -3.74 6.61
C LYS A 171 18.61 -3.03 5.27
N ASP A 172 19.58 -2.23 4.84
CA ASP A 172 19.52 -1.50 3.57
C ASP A 172 19.42 -2.45 2.38
N HIS A 173 20.12 -3.59 2.44
CA HIS A 173 20.01 -4.63 1.42
C HIS A 173 18.61 -5.27 1.38
N LEU A 174 18.05 -5.63 2.54
CA LEU A 174 16.72 -6.26 2.62
C LEU A 174 15.59 -5.31 2.21
N LEU A 175 15.69 -4.01 2.51
CA LEU A 175 14.72 -3.01 2.08
C LEU A 175 14.79 -2.68 0.59
N ARG A 176 15.90 -3.02 -0.08
CA ARG A 176 16.08 -2.92 -1.54
C ARG A 176 15.96 -4.25 -2.27
N ALA A 177 15.34 -5.26 -1.64
CA ALA A 177 15.27 -6.60 -2.23
C ALA A 177 14.50 -6.67 -3.56
N ILE A 178 13.76 -5.61 -3.96
CA ILE A 178 13.12 -5.51 -5.28
C ILE A 178 14.14 -5.33 -6.42
N ASP A 179 15.31 -4.75 -6.14
CA ASP A 179 16.27 -4.29 -7.16
C ASP A 179 17.27 -5.37 -7.63
N THR A 180 17.14 -6.63 -7.18
CA THR A 180 18.08 -7.73 -7.46
C THR A 180 17.37 -9.03 -7.84
#